data_AF-C5CQS8-F1
#
_entry.id   AF-C5CQS8-F1
#
_cell.length_a   1.000
_cell.length_b   1.000
_cell.length_c   1.000
_cell.angle_alpha   90.00
_cell.angle_beta   90.00
_cell.angle_gamma   90.00
#
_symmetry.space_group_name_H-M   'P 1'
#
loop_
_entity.id
_entity.type
_entity.pdbx_description
1 polymer ?
#
loop_
_entity_poly.entity_id
_entity_poly.type
_entity_poly.pdbx_seq_one_letter_code
_entity_poly.pdbx_strand_id
1 'polypeptide(L)'
;MKNALNCVAAGLSSLLLLAGCGPRAEPEAQLVGVYAVKTNGTLRELVKIERQGGRYIMRDKVRTPEWSEPKMQMQPVTRERWNRITTDTANTEFVGVSSDQLAIFKVPPGWQKNSFKTETGYFLFYSQGPVEAYKL
;
A
#
# COMPACT_ATOMS: atom_id res chain seq x y z
N MET A 1 1.99 42.52 -67.07
CA MET A 1 1.29 43.21 -65.96
C MET A 1 0.56 42.16 -65.13
N LYS A 2 0.75 42.16 -63.80
CA LYS A 2 -0.12 41.54 -62.76
C LYS A 2 -0.13 39.99 -62.75
N ASN A 3 0.17 39.23 -61.69
CA ASN A 3 0.17 39.45 -60.24
C ASN A 3 1.11 38.44 -59.55
N ALA A 4 1.88 38.88 -58.54
CA ALA A 4 2.52 38.01 -57.56
C ALA A 4 1.77 38.15 -56.24
N LEU A 5 1.05 37.10 -55.83
CA LEU A 5 0.47 36.98 -54.49
C LEU A 5 1.47 36.24 -53.60
N ASN A 6 2.02 36.96 -52.62
CA ASN A 6 2.81 36.42 -51.52
C ASN A 6 1.91 35.64 -50.56
N CYS A 7 2.19 34.35 -50.35
CA CYS A 7 1.58 33.56 -49.29
C CYS A 7 2.34 33.73 -47.97
N VAL A 8 1.57 34.11 -46.94
CA VAL A 8 1.92 34.20 -45.52
C VAL A 8 1.85 32.81 -44.89
N ALA A 9 2.81 32.45 -44.04
CA ALA A 9 2.59 31.56 -42.90
C ALA A 9 3.74 31.67 -41.88
N ALA A 10 3.59 32.56 -40.91
CA ALA A 10 4.42 32.56 -39.69
C ALA A 10 3.95 31.39 -38.81
N GLY A 11 4.82 30.38 -38.65
CA GLY A 11 4.55 29.18 -37.86
C GLY A 11 4.53 29.47 -36.36
N LEU A 12 3.39 29.20 -35.74
CA LEU A 12 3.20 29.15 -34.28
C LEU A 12 4.13 28.11 -33.65
N SER A 13 5.09 28.58 -32.86
CA SER A 13 5.93 27.74 -32.00
C SER A 13 5.19 27.47 -30.68
N SER A 14 4.44 26.38 -30.63
CA SER A 14 3.84 25.87 -29.38
C SER A 14 4.65 24.68 -28.87
N LEU A 15 5.81 24.94 -28.25
CA LEU A 15 6.61 23.92 -27.58
C LEU A 15 6.10 23.67 -26.15
N LEU A 16 5.67 22.43 -25.94
CA LEU A 16 5.99 21.56 -24.78
C LEU A 16 5.64 22.05 -23.36
N LEU A 17 4.43 21.68 -22.90
CA LEU A 17 4.17 21.37 -21.49
C LEU A 17 3.38 20.05 -21.40
N LEU A 18 4.05 18.94 -21.72
CA LEU A 18 3.61 17.58 -21.36
C LEU A 18 4.41 17.14 -20.13
N ALA A 19 4.15 17.77 -18.99
CA ALA A 19 4.63 17.30 -17.70
C ALA A 19 3.46 16.68 -16.94
N GLY A 20 3.50 15.35 -16.77
CA GLY A 20 2.84 14.70 -15.63
C GLY A 20 1.68 13.74 -15.92
N CYS A 21 1.88 12.71 -16.73
CA CYS A 21 1.04 11.49 -16.71
C CYS A 21 1.92 10.24 -16.69
N GLY A 22 2.82 10.13 -15.71
CA GLY A 22 3.28 8.82 -15.26
C GLY A 22 2.21 8.22 -14.34
N PRO A 23 1.92 6.91 -14.38
CA PRO A 23 1.04 6.30 -13.39
C PRO A 23 1.59 6.62 -12.00
N ARG A 24 0.82 7.36 -11.21
CA ARG A 24 1.16 7.69 -9.81
C ARG A 24 1.44 6.36 -9.12
N ALA A 25 2.67 6.16 -8.65
CA ALA A 25 3.03 4.96 -7.92
C ALA A 25 2.08 4.83 -6.72
N GLU A 26 1.33 3.73 -6.67
CA GLU A 26 0.47 3.43 -5.53
C GLU A 26 1.36 3.17 -4.31
N PRO A 27 1.23 3.95 -3.21
CA PRO A 27 2.03 3.73 -2.01
C PRO A 27 1.93 2.29 -1.50
N GLU A 28 0.77 1.66 -1.66
CA GLU A 28 0.46 0.30 -1.24
C GLU A 28 1.25 -0.77 -2.00
N ALA A 29 1.86 -0.44 -3.15
CA ALA A 29 2.71 -1.37 -3.88
C ALA A 29 3.91 -1.82 -3.01
N GLN A 30 4.35 -0.97 -2.07
CA GLN A 30 5.39 -1.32 -1.10
C GLN A 30 4.97 -2.39 -0.09
N LEU A 31 3.67 -2.67 0.02
CA LEU A 31 3.12 -3.70 0.90
C LEU A 31 3.08 -5.08 0.22
N VAL A 32 3.37 -5.21 -1.07
CA VAL A 32 3.50 -6.51 -1.74
C VAL A 32 4.70 -7.26 -1.16
N GLY A 33 4.50 -8.51 -0.73
CA GLY A 33 5.53 -9.33 -0.10
C GLY A 33 4.97 -10.43 0.81
N VAL A 34 5.87 -11.24 1.37
CA VAL A 34 5.57 -12.24 2.40
C VAL A 34 5.88 -11.64 3.77
N TYR A 35 5.01 -11.90 4.73
CA TYR A 35 5.12 -11.41 6.09
C TYR A 35 5.12 -12.57 7.06
N ALA A 36 6.09 -12.53 7.97
CA ALA A 36 6.20 -13.45 9.09
C ALA A 36 5.80 -12.77 10.40
N VAL A 37 5.35 -13.58 11.35
CA VAL A 37 5.18 -13.18 12.75
C VAL A 37 6.14 -13.99 13.61
N LYS A 38 6.57 -13.42 14.73
CA LYS A 38 7.45 -14.10 15.68
C LYS A 38 6.61 -14.89 16.69
N THR A 39 6.72 -16.21 16.64
CA THR A 39 6.03 -17.13 17.57
C THR A 39 7.06 -17.98 18.30
N ASN A 40 7.09 -17.90 19.63
CA ASN A 40 8.06 -18.61 20.47
C ASN A 40 9.52 -18.38 20.05
N GLY A 41 9.86 -17.13 19.70
CA GLY A 41 11.21 -16.75 19.28
C GLY A 41 11.50 -16.98 17.79
N THR A 42 10.69 -17.75 17.08
CA THR A 42 10.92 -18.12 15.68
C THR A 42 10.00 -17.36 14.75
N LEU A 43 10.54 -16.85 13.63
CA LEU A 43 9.74 -16.25 12.57
C LEU A 43 9.00 -17.34 11.78
N ARG A 44 7.70 -17.14 11.59
CA ARG A 44 6.84 -18.01 10.78
C ARG A 44 6.07 -17.18 9.78
N GLU A 45 6.18 -17.53 8.51
CA GLU A 45 5.35 -16.96 7.45
C GLU A 45 3.86 -17.10 7.80
N LEU A 46 3.11 -16.00 7.67
CA LEU A 46 1.70 -15.98 8.03
C LEU A 46 0.83 -15.35 6.96
N VAL A 47 1.27 -14.25 6.37
CA VAL A 47 0.49 -13.47 5.40
C VAL A 47 1.33 -13.20 4.16
N LYS A 48 0.72 -13.24 2.98
CA LYS A 48 1.29 -12.81 1.72
C LYS A 48 0.37 -11.81 1.05
N ILE A 49 0.93 -10.67 0.63
CA ILE A 49 0.22 -9.66 -0.15
C ILE A 49 0.76 -9.71 -1.58
N GLU A 50 -0.15 -9.88 -2.54
CA GLU A 50 0.15 -9.97 -3.97
C GLU A 50 -0.61 -8.87 -4.73
N ARG A 51 -0.08 -8.47 -5.89
CA ARG A 51 -0.80 -7.63 -6.85
C ARG A 51 -1.26 -8.52 -8.01
N GLN A 52 -2.58 -8.62 -8.21
CA GLN A 52 -3.18 -9.40 -9.29
C GLN A 52 -4.27 -8.58 -9.95
N GLY A 53 -4.23 -8.42 -11.28
CA GLY A 53 -5.27 -7.71 -12.03
C GLY A 53 -5.56 -6.28 -11.52
N GLY A 54 -4.55 -5.56 -11.04
CA GLY A 54 -4.72 -4.22 -10.48
C GLY A 54 -5.36 -4.19 -9.08
N ARG A 55 -5.39 -5.30 -8.35
CA ARG A 55 -5.92 -5.40 -6.98
C ARG A 55 -4.90 -6.02 -6.05
N TYR A 56 -4.99 -5.66 -4.77
CA TYR A 56 -4.22 -6.31 -3.71
C TYR A 56 -4.97 -7.55 -3.24
N ILE A 57 -4.28 -8.69 -3.25
CA ILE A 57 -4.80 -9.98 -2.79
C ILE A 57 -4.00 -10.41 -1.58
N MET A 58 -4.69 -10.82 -0.53
CA MET A 58 -4.08 -11.45 0.64
C MET A 58 -4.27 -12.96 0.58
N ARG A 59 -3.20 -13.68 0.89
CA ARG A 59 -3.21 -15.10 1.24
C ARG A 59 -2.64 -15.27 2.64
N ASP A 60 -3.03 -16.33 3.32
CA ASP A 60 -2.63 -16.61 4.69
C ASP A 60 -2.32 -18.09 4.90
N LYS A 61 -1.55 -18.36 5.96
CA LYS A 61 -1.24 -19.70 6.49
C LYS A 61 -1.85 -19.92 7.88
N VAL A 62 -3.02 -19.34 8.14
CA VAL A 62 -3.63 -19.40 9.49
C VAL A 62 -4.15 -20.80 9.80
N ARG A 63 -4.71 -21.49 8.80
CA ARG A 63 -5.38 -22.79 8.96
C ARG A 63 -4.53 -23.98 8.54
N THR A 64 -3.70 -23.80 7.52
CA THR A 64 -2.86 -24.85 6.94
C THR A 64 -1.47 -24.28 6.62
N PRO A 65 -0.44 -25.13 6.46
CA PRO A 65 0.90 -24.65 6.12
C PRO A 65 1.02 -24.14 4.67
N GLU A 66 0.02 -24.41 3.82
CA GLU A 66 -0.08 -23.89 2.46
C GLU A 66 -0.74 -22.51 2.43
N TRP A 67 -0.42 -21.74 1.39
CA TRP A 67 -1.08 -20.45 1.16
C TRP A 67 -2.56 -20.66 0.83
N SER A 68 -3.43 -19.88 1.48
CA SER A 68 -4.85 -19.85 1.15
C SER A 68 -5.11 -19.43 -0.31
N GLU A 69 -6.29 -19.80 -0.81
CA GLU A 69 -6.78 -19.38 -2.12
C GLU A 69 -6.87 -17.85 -2.21
N PRO A 70 -6.60 -17.23 -3.39
CA PRO A 70 -6.52 -15.78 -3.59
C PRO A 70 -7.89 -15.10 -3.61
N LYS A 71 -8.71 -15.32 -2.57
CA LYS A 71 -10.08 -14.81 -2.48
C LYS A 71 -10.19 -13.51 -1.70
N MET A 72 -9.23 -13.22 -0.82
CA MET A 72 -9.29 -12.04 0.03
C MET A 72 -8.74 -10.82 -0.70
N GLN A 73 -9.65 -9.97 -1.19
CA GLN A 73 -9.30 -8.70 -1.79
C GLN A 73 -9.08 -7.65 -0.69
N MET A 74 -7.99 -6.92 -0.81
CA MET A 74 -7.60 -5.87 0.11
C MET A 74 -7.77 -4.52 -0.57
N GLN A 75 -8.22 -3.52 0.18
CA GLN A 75 -8.39 -2.15 -0.27
C GLN A 75 -7.43 -1.22 0.49
N PRO A 76 -6.90 -0.17 -0.16
CA PRO A 76 -6.14 0.87 0.53
C PRO A 76 -6.90 1.41 1.74
N VAL A 77 -6.20 1.61 2.85
CA VAL A 77 -6.80 2.11 4.09
C VAL A 77 -6.84 3.63 4.05
N THR A 78 -8.03 4.20 4.24
CA THR A 78 -8.19 5.65 4.36
C THR A 78 -7.76 6.17 5.73
N ARG A 79 -7.50 7.47 5.84
CA ARG A 79 -7.16 8.12 7.11
C ARG A 79 -8.24 7.91 8.17
N GLU A 80 -9.52 7.95 7.79
CA GLU A 80 -10.65 7.75 8.68
C GLU A 80 -10.67 6.32 9.23
N ARG A 81 -10.42 5.32 8.38
CA ARG A 81 -10.35 3.91 8.80
C ARG A 81 -9.12 3.66 9.67
N TRP A 82 -7.97 4.25 9.35
CA TRP A 82 -6.78 4.24 10.20
C TRP A 82 -7.10 4.77 11.61
N ASN A 83 -7.63 5.99 11.70
CA ASN A 83 -7.97 6.62 12.98
C ASN A 83 -8.95 5.76 13.79
N ARG A 84 -9.93 5.11 13.13
CA ARG A 84 -10.88 4.21 13.80
C ARG A 84 -10.21 2.95 14.36
N ILE A 85 -9.25 2.37 13.62
CA ILE A 85 -8.56 1.13 13.99
C ILE A 85 -7.55 1.39 15.09
N THR A 86 -6.74 2.45 14.96
CA THR A 86 -5.57 2.69 15.81
C THR A 86 -5.83 3.71 16.92
N THR A 87 -6.96 4.42 16.88
CA THR A 87 -7.25 5.59 17.71
C THR A 87 -6.16 6.66 17.63
N ASP A 88 -5.39 6.68 16.54
CA ASP A 88 -4.32 7.64 16.31
C ASP A 88 -4.88 9.06 16.13
N THR A 89 -4.27 10.01 16.86
CA THR A 89 -4.57 11.44 16.80
C THR A 89 -3.35 12.25 16.36
N ALA A 90 -2.18 11.61 16.20
CA ALA A 90 -0.90 12.25 15.93
C ALA A 90 -0.61 12.46 14.43
N ASN A 91 -1.61 12.24 13.55
CA ASN A 91 -1.46 12.28 12.09
C ASN A 91 -0.26 11.44 11.58
N THR A 92 -0.09 10.25 12.15
CA THR A 92 1.03 9.36 11.81
C THR A 92 1.06 9.10 10.30
N GLU A 93 2.22 9.17 9.67
CA GLU A 93 2.38 8.71 8.30
C GLU A 93 2.17 7.19 8.25
N PHE A 94 1.26 6.72 7.41
CA PHE A 94 1.00 5.29 7.27
C PHE A 94 0.69 4.94 5.82
N VAL A 95 0.94 3.68 5.47
CA VAL A 95 0.38 3.03 4.28
C VAL A 95 -0.24 1.72 4.73
N GLY A 96 -1.44 1.42 4.25
CA GLY A 96 -2.14 0.21 4.67
C GLY A 96 -3.06 -0.35 3.60
N VAL A 97 -3.25 -1.66 3.63
CA VAL A 97 -4.35 -2.33 2.93
C VAL A 97 -5.15 -3.17 3.92
N SER A 98 -6.46 -3.24 3.72
CA SER A 98 -7.38 -3.94 4.62
C SER A 98 -8.49 -4.66 3.89
N SER A 99 -8.96 -5.75 4.49
CA SER A 99 -10.27 -6.35 4.28
C SER A 99 -11.10 -6.17 5.54
N ASP A 100 -12.27 -6.81 5.62
CA ASP A 100 -13.07 -6.85 6.84
C ASP A 100 -12.46 -7.74 7.94
N GLN A 101 -11.52 -8.62 7.58
CA GLN A 101 -10.93 -9.60 8.50
C GLN A 101 -9.54 -9.23 8.99
N LEU A 102 -8.75 -8.52 8.17
CA LEU A 102 -7.35 -8.20 8.44
C LEU A 102 -7.01 -6.84 7.84
N ALA A 103 -6.13 -6.10 8.51
CA ALA A 103 -5.34 -5.07 7.86
C ALA A 103 -3.83 -5.34 8.02
N ILE A 104 -3.05 -4.84 7.06
CA ILE A 104 -1.60 -4.75 7.17
C ILE A 104 -1.19 -3.29 6.96
N PHE A 105 -0.27 -2.84 7.80
CA PHE A 105 0.19 -1.46 7.82
C PHE A 105 1.71 -1.38 7.75
N LYS A 106 2.18 -0.29 7.15
CA LYS A 106 3.52 0.25 7.29
C LYS A 106 3.43 1.62 7.94
N VAL A 107 4.24 1.83 8.97
CA VAL A 107 4.40 3.07 9.74
C VAL A 107 5.90 3.30 9.99
N PRO A 108 6.31 4.47 10.54
CA PRO A 108 7.69 4.64 10.99
C PRO A 108 8.12 3.54 11.98
N PRO A 109 9.31 2.93 11.81
CA PRO A 109 9.89 2.03 12.80
C PRO A 109 9.92 2.68 14.19
N GLY A 110 9.59 1.90 15.23
CA GLY A 110 9.48 2.40 16.60
C GLY A 110 8.14 3.06 16.92
N TRP A 111 7.20 3.15 15.97
CA TRP A 111 5.86 3.67 16.24
C TRP A 111 5.18 2.89 17.37
N GLN A 112 4.54 3.64 18.26
CA GLN A 112 3.90 3.11 19.46
C GLN A 112 2.51 3.71 19.62
N LYS A 113 1.56 2.85 19.96
CA LYS A 113 0.20 3.25 20.31
C LYS A 113 -0.36 2.31 21.36
N ASN A 114 -0.85 2.89 22.46
CA ASN A 114 -1.27 2.14 23.65
C ASN A 114 -0.13 1.20 24.11
N SER A 115 -0.44 -0.08 24.32
CA SER A 115 0.54 -1.11 24.68
C SER A 115 1.28 -1.72 23.50
N PHE A 116 0.93 -1.38 22.25
CA PHE A 116 1.57 -1.92 21.06
C PHE A 116 2.69 -1.01 20.57
N LYS A 117 3.83 -1.61 20.23
CA LYS A 117 4.97 -0.97 19.58
C LYS A 117 5.44 -1.86 18.45
N THR A 118 5.75 -1.26 17.31
CA THR A 118 6.39 -1.96 16.18
C THR A 118 7.86 -1.57 16.08
N GLU A 119 8.74 -2.55 15.91
CA GLU A 119 10.18 -2.33 15.71
C GLU A 119 10.50 -2.23 14.23
N THR A 120 9.85 -3.04 13.40
CA THR A 120 10.05 -3.07 11.95
C THR A 120 9.30 -1.95 11.22
N GLY A 121 8.28 -1.37 11.86
CA GLY A 121 7.32 -0.49 11.22
C GLY A 121 6.21 -1.23 10.46
N TYR A 122 6.18 -2.56 10.49
CA TYR A 122 5.14 -3.36 9.86
C TYR A 122 4.32 -4.09 10.93
N PHE A 123 3.00 -4.03 10.81
CA PHE A 123 2.13 -4.80 11.69
C PHE A 123 0.85 -5.26 11.00
N LEU A 124 0.34 -6.40 11.46
CA LEU A 124 -0.97 -6.93 11.12
C LEU A 124 -1.96 -6.47 12.19
N PHE A 125 -3.19 -6.15 11.79
CA PHE A 125 -4.27 -5.82 12.71
C PHE A 125 -5.41 -6.83 12.57
N TYR A 126 -5.66 -7.57 13.65
CA TYR A 126 -6.76 -8.53 13.80
C TYR A 126 -7.80 -7.98 14.79
N SER A 127 -8.92 -8.68 14.94
CA SER A 127 -9.92 -8.36 15.97
C SER A 127 -9.36 -8.48 17.40
N GLN A 128 -8.35 -9.34 17.63
CA GLN A 128 -7.65 -9.47 18.91
C GLN A 128 -6.59 -8.38 19.14
N GLY A 129 -6.31 -7.55 18.14
CA GLY A 129 -5.36 -6.45 18.23
C GLY A 129 -4.19 -6.55 17.24
N PRO A 130 -3.25 -5.59 17.33
CA PRO A 130 -2.09 -5.53 16.46
C PRO A 130 -1.02 -6.57 16.82
N VAL A 131 -0.34 -7.08 15.79
CA VAL A 131 0.77 -8.03 15.90
C VAL A 131 1.91 -7.56 15.02
N GLU A 132 3.13 -7.58 15.58
CA GLU A 132 4.34 -7.23 14.84
C GLU A 132 4.54 -8.14 13.64
N ALA A 133 4.82 -7.54 12.49
CA ALA A 133 5.08 -8.25 11.25
C ALA A 133 6.51 -8.00 10.78
N TYR A 134 7.10 -9.02 10.17
CA TYR A 134 8.42 -9.00 9.58
C TYR A 134 8.25 -9.25 8.10
N LYS A 135 8.50 -8.23 7.28
CA LYS A 135 8.51 -8.42 5.84
C LYS A 135 9.78 -9.23 5.47
N LEU A 136 9.59 -10.33 4.75
CA LEU A 136 10.67 -11.22 4.28
C LEU A 136 11.22 -10.79 2.93
#